data_AF-A0A962ZAS0-F1
#
_entry.id   AF-A0A962ZAS0-F1
#
_cell.length_a   1.000
_cell.length_b   1.000
_cell.length_c   1.000
_cell.angle_alpha   90.00
_cell.angle_beta   90.00
_cell.angle_gamma   90.00
#
_symmetry.space_group_name_H-M   'P 1'
#
loop_
_entity.id
_entity.type
_entity.pdbx_description
1 polymer ?
#
loop_
_entity_poly.entity_id
_entity_poly.type
_entity_poly.pdbx_seq_one_letter_code
_entity_poly.pdbx_strand_id
1 'polypeptide(L)'
;HLQQLFLSTADQSHYYRQVWYWGGEAQLRVTGEKMELTSIPADEWAQVVKDAEEFWDEIAQTSERAARVVQIYKDYTKVQEAAGYPYR
;
A
#
# COMPACT_ATOMS: atom_id res chain seq x y z
N HIS A 1 6.88 2.36 32.54
CA HIS A 1 8.14 2.50 31.76
C HIS A 1 8.32 1.41 30.70
N LEU A 2 8.16 0.11 31.02
CA LEU A 2 8.38 -0.97 30.05
C LEU A 2 7.43 -0.95 28.83
N GLN A 3 6.14 -0.64 29.02
CA GLN A 3 5.20 -0.52 27.89
C GLN A 3 5.63 0.56 26.88
N GLN A 4 6.07 1.73 27.38
CA GLN A 4 6.52 2.82 26.52
C GLN A 4 7.82 2.46 25.79
N LEU A 5 8.76 1.83 26.49
CA LEU A 5 9.98 1.33 25.86
C LEU A 5 9.66 0.33 24.72
N PHE A 6 8.75 -0.62 24.96
CA PHE A 6 8.34 -1.56 23.94
C PHE A 6 7.71 -0.89 22.71
N LEU A 7 6.78 0.06 22.92
CA LEU A 7 6.16 0.80 21.82
C LEU A 7 7.19 1.59 20.99
N SER A 8 8.14 2.28 21.65
CA SER A 8 9.23 2.96 20.93
C SER A 8 10.09 2.01 20.11
N THR A 9 10.37 0.81 20.61
CA THR A 9 11.14 -0.19 19.85
C THR A 9 10.35 -0.77 18.68
N ALA A 10 9.02 -0.89 18.82
CA ALA A 10 8.16 -1.30 17.72
C ALA A 10 8.15 -0.24 16.61
N ASP A 11 8.00 1.05 16.96
CA ASP A 11 8.06 2.17 16.00
C ASP A 11 9.41 2.21 15.28
N GLN A 12 10.52 2.00 16.01
CA GLN A 12 11.85 1.92 15.40
C GLN A 12 11.94 0.75 14.40
N SER A 13 11.37 -0.41 14.74
CA SER A 13 11.31 -1.56 13.82
C SER A 13 10.50 -1.24 12.56
N HIS A 14 9.38 -0.52 12.70
CA HIS A 14 8.57 -0.07 11.56
C HIS A 14 9.35 0.89 10.66
N TYR A 15 10.03 1.88 11.26
CA TYR A 15 10.85 2.85 10.53
C TYR A 15 12.01 2.19 9.79
N TYR A 16 12.72 1.26 10.45
CA TYR A 16 13.79 0.50 9.81
C TYR A 16 13.30 -0.26 8.57
N ARG A 17 12.15 -0.95 8.66
CA ARG A 17 11.56 -1.65 7.52
C ARG A 17 11.15 -0.70 6.40
N GLN A 18 10.61 0.47 6.72
CA GLN A 18 10.21 1.47 5.71
C GLN A 18 11.39 1.83 4.82
N VAL A 19 12.54 2.20 5.40
CA VAL A 19 13.73 2.58 4.62
C VAL A 19 14.40 1.37 3.96
N TRP A 20 14.36 0.20 4.61
CA TRP A 20 14.94 -1.02 4.06
C TRP A 20 14.20 -1.50 2.81
N TYR A 21 12.87 -1.55 2.82
CA TYR A 21 12.08 -1.90 1.64
C TYR A 21 12.20 -0.84 0.55
N TRP A 22 12.16 0.45 0.90
CA TRP A 22 12.28 1.54 -0.07
C TRP A 22 13.59 1.46 -0.87
N GLY A 23 14.72 1.28 -0.19
CA GLY A 23 16.02 1.11 -0.87
C GLY A 23 16.16 -0.26 -1.55
N GLY A 24 15.71 -1.33 -0.87
CA GLY A 24 15.86 -2.71 -1.33
C GLY A 24 15.10 -3.01 -2.62
N GLU A 25 13.84 -2.56 -2.74
CA GLU A 25 13.05 -2.76 -3.95
C GLU A 25 13.71 -2.13 -5.19
N ALA A 26 14.16 -0.87 -5.06
CA ALA A 26 14.82 -0.17 -6.16
C ALA A 26 16.15 -0.84 -6.55
N GLN A 27 16.98 -1.18 -5.55
CA GLN A 27 18.27 -1.84 -5.79
C GLN A 27 18.09 -3.20 -6.47
N LEU A 28 17.21 -4.06 -5.94
CA LEU A 28 17.05 -5.42 -6.44
C LEU A 28 16.40 -5.48 -7.82
N ARG A 29 15.49 -4.56 -8.15
CA ARG A 29 14.90 -4.50 -9.51
C ARG A 29 15.91 -4.04 -10.56
N VAL A 30 16.88 -3.20 -10.19
CA VAL A 30 17.87 -2.64 -11.13
C VAL A 30 19.11 -3.51 -11.24
N THR A 31 19.61 -4.04 -10.12
CA THR A 31 20.90 -4.75 -10.07
C THR A 31 20.77 -6.23 -9.73
N GLY A 32 19.55 -6.75 -9.51
CA GLY A 32 19.33 -8.15 -9.17
C GLY A 32 19.46 -9.05 -10.40
N GLU A 33 20.28 -10.10 -10.30
CA GLU A 33 20.58 -11.01 -11.42
C GLU A 33 19.76 -12.31 -11.39
N LYS A 34 18.93 -12.50 -10.36
CA LYS A 34 18.22 -13.78 -10.11
C LYS A 34 16.82 -13.86 -10.72
N MET A 35 16.26 -12.75 -11.17
CA MET A 35 14.89 -12.64 -11.67
C MET A 35 14.85 -11.78 -12.93
N GLU A 36 13.92 -12.10 -13.84
CA GLU A 36 13.62 -11.30 -15.03
C GLU A 36 12.35 -10.46 -14.78
N LEU A 37 12.41 -9.15 -15.05
CA LEU A 37 11.26 -8.26 -14.88
C LEU A 37 10.33 -8.35 -16.08
N THR A 38 9.04 -8.51 -15.82
CA THR A 38 7.97 -8.46 -16.83
C THR A 38 6.95 -7.40 -16.44
N SER A 39 6.11 -6.99 -17.39
CA SER A 39 5.06 -6.00 -17.15
C SER A 39 3.84 -6.28 -18.00
N ILE A 40 2.68 -6.00 -17.42
CA ILE A 40 1.38 -6.04 -18.10
C ILE A 40 1.09 -4.63 -18.63
N PRO A 41 0.48 -4.48 -19.83
CA PRO A 41 0.01 -3.19 -20.32
C PRO A 41 -0.87 -2.45 -19.30
N ALA A 42 -0.74 -1.12 -19.25
CA ALA A 42 -1.40 -0.32 -18.24
C ALA A 42 -2.94 -0.36 -18.34
N ASP A 43 -3.48 -0.48 -19.55
CA ASP A 43 -4.91 -0.62 -19.84
C ASP A 43 -5.47 -1.97 -19.37
N GLU A 44 -4.73 -3.06 -19.58
CA GLU A 44 -5.09 -4.38 -19.06
C GLU A 44 -5.03 -4.42 -17.53
N TRP A 45 -3.98 -3.85 -16.94
CA TRP A 45 -3.86 -3.77 -15.48
C TRP A 45 -4.91 -2.85 -14.84
N ALA A 46 -5.36 -1.81 -15.56
CA ALA A 46 -6.44 -0.94 -15.09
C ALA A 46 -7.76 -1.69 -14.89
N GLN A 47 -8.00 -2.77 -15.64
CA GLN A 47 -9.17 -3.63 -15.41
C GLN A 47 -9.08 -4.30 -14.04
N VAL A 48 -7.91 -4.82 -13.65
CA VAL A 48 -7.70 -5.42 -12.32
C VAL A 48 -7.91 -4.40 -11.20
N VAL A 49 -7.42 -3.17 -11.39
CA VAL A 49 -7.62 -2.09 -10.41
C VAL A 49 -9.10 -1.75 -10.26
N LYS A 50 -9.85 -1.72 -11.38
CA LYS A 50 -11.30 -1.49 -11.37
C LYS A 50 -12.05 -2.62 -10.66
N ASP A 51 -11.72 -3.88 -10.95
CA ASP A 51 -12.35 -5.05 -10.32
C ASP A 51 -12.10 -5.08 -8.80
N ALA A 52 -10.97 -4.52 -8.33
CA ALA A 52 -10.70 -4.39 -6.91
C ALA A 52 -11.69 -3.44 -6.19
N GLU A 53 -12.29 -2.48 -6.89
CA GLU A 53 -13.33 -1.60 -6.31
C GLU A 53 -14.58 -2.40 -5.92
N GLU A 54 -15.00 -3.34 -6.78
CA GLU A 54 -16.12 -4.24 -6.53
C GLU A 54 -15.84 -5.14 -5.31
N PHE A 55 -14.62 -5.70 -5.25
CA PHE A 55 -14.19 -6.48 -4.09
C PHE A 55 -14.24 -5.67 -2.78
N TRP A 56 -13.85 -4.39 -2.83
CA TRP A 56 -13.93 -3.53 -1.63
C TRP A 56 -15.37 -3.28 -1.20
N ASP A 57 -16.31 -3.19 -2.14
CA ASP A 57 -17.74 -3.05 -1.84
C ASP A 57 -18.31 -4.34 -1.23
N GLU A 58 -17.89 -5.51 -1.70
CA GLU A 58 -18.23 -6.79 -1.07
C GLU A 58 -17.71 -6.86 0.38
N ILE A 59 -16.45 -6.46 0.61
CA ILE A 59 -15.88 -6.42 1.96
C ILE A 59 -16.62 -5.43 2.85
N ALA A 60 -17.00 -4.27 2.32
CA ALA A 60 -17.78 -3.26 3.06
C ALA A 60 -19.12 -3.83 3.55
N GLN A 61 -19.76 -4.72 2.79
CA GLN A 61 -21.04 -5.33 3.16
C GLN A 61 -20.91 -6.37 4.30
N THR A 62 -19.72 -6.86 4.60
CA THR A 62 -19.52 -7.91 5.63
C THR A 62 -19.82 -7.42 7.05
N SER A 63 -19.63 -6.12 7.33
CA SER A 63 -19.97 -5.51 8.62
C SER A 63 -19.92 -3.99 8.55
N GLU A 64 -20.65 -3.32 9.44
CA GLU A 64 -20.59 -1.85 9.57
C GLU A 64 -19.16 -1.35 9.84
N ARG A 65 -18.36 -2.10 10.60
CA ARG A 65 -16.95 -1.77 10.85
C ARG A 65 -16.13 -1.84 9.56
N ALA A 66 -16.31 -2.88 8.75
CA ALA A 66 -15.60 -3.04 7.48
C ALA A 66 -15.98 -1.91 6.52
N ALA A 67 -17.28 -1.57 6.41
CA ALA A 67 -17.75 -0.44 5.63
C ALA A 67 -17.04 0.87 6.00
N ARG A 68 -16.92 1.18 7.30
CA ARG A 68 -16.20 2.39 7.75
C ARG A 68 -14.72 2.38 7.36
N VAL A 69 -14.05 1.25 7.47
CA VAL A 69 -12.61 1.15 7.10
C VAL A 69 -12.42 1.28 5.59
N VAL A 70 -13.25 0.62 4.79
CA VAL A 70 -13.22 0.74 3.32
C VAL A 70 -13.46 2.19 2.89
N GLN A 71 -14.42 2.87 3.51
CA GLN A 71 -14.70 4.28 3.22
C GLN A 71 -13.48 5.17 3.49
N ILE A 72 -12.76 4.95 4.60
CA ILE A 72 -11.53 5.69 4.92
C ILE A 72 -10.47 5.49 3.81
N TYR A 73 -10.29 4.26 3.32
CA TYR A 73 -9.37 4.01 2.21
C TYR A 73 -9.80 4.74 0.93
N LYS A 74 -11.08 4.70 0.57
CA LYS A 74 -11.62 5.41 -0.61
C LYS A 74 -11.41 6.91 -0.50
N ASP A 75 -11.67 7.50 0.66
CA ASP A 75 -11.51 8.93 0.88
C ASP A 75 -10.03 9.34 0.86
N TYR A 76 -9.15 8.55 1.48
CA TYR A 76 -7.71 8.80 1.44
C TYR A 76 -7.17 8.71 0.00
N THR A 77 -7.61 7.75 -0.81
CA THR A 77 -7.25 7.66 -2.23
C THR A 77 -7.62 8.94 -2.99
N LYS A 78 -8.83 9.47 -2.79
CA LYS A 78 -9.27 10.74 -3.41
C LYS A 78 -8.42 11.93 -2.97
N VAL A 79 -8.01 11.98 -1.69
CA VAL A 79 -7.11 13.03 -1.18
C VAL A 79 -5.76 12.96 -1.89
N GLN A 80 -5.19 11.77 -2.06
CA GLN A 80 -3.91 11.58 -2.74
C GLN A 80 -3.98 11.97 -4.23
N GLU A 81 -5.10 11.67 -4.89
CA GLU A 81 -5.38 12.10 -6.27
C GLU A 81 -5.49 13.62 -6.41
N ALA A 82 -6.22 14.26 -5.51
CA ALA A 82 -6.32 15.71 -5.47
C ALA A 82 -4.97 16.38 -5.16
N ALA A 83 -4.12 15.73 -4.37
CA ALA A 83 -2.79 16.25 -4.01
C ALA A 83 -1.81 16.21 -5.20
N GLY A 84 -1.91 15.22 -6.09
CA GLY A 84 -1.00 15.05 -7.23
C GLY A 84 0.43 14.69 -6.82
N TYR A 85 1.41 15.07 -7.63
CA TYR A 85 2.83 14.74 -7.38
C TYR A 85 3.32 15.30 -6.03
N PRO A 86 4.04 14.53 -5.18
CA PRO A 86 4.63 13.20 -5.43
C PRO A 86 3.74 12.01 -5.02
N TYR A 87 2.47 12.22 -4.73
CA TYR A 87 1.55 11.20 -4.21
C TYR A 87 0.81 10.43 -5.31
N ARG A 88 0.62 11.05 -6.48
CA ARG A 88 0.09 10.47 -7.72
C ARG A 88 0.87 10.95 -8.94
#